data_AF-A0A383W9I3-F1
#
_entry.id   AF-A0A383W9I3-F1
#
_cell.length_a   1.000
_cell.length_b   1.000
_cell.length_c   1.000
_cell.angle_alpha   90.00
_cell.angle_beta   90.00
_cell.angle_gamma   90.00
#
_symmetry.space_group_name_H-M   'P 1'
#
loop_
_entity.id
_entity.type
_entity.pdbx_description
1 polymer ?
#
loop_
_entity_poly.entity_id
_entity_poly.type
_entity_poly.pdbx_seq_one_letter_code
_entity_poly.pdbx_strand_id
1 'polypeptide(L)'
;MAKRKAAAAGDAGAAVQQPGKQQKVDAAPDVAAAKQKRSFKNKEKVLVLGTRGITYRSRHLMSDFISLLPHSKKDVKLDTKSDRGVINEVAEEKGCSSVLFFEARKRQDLYLWMAKSPDGPTVKFLVLNVHTMDELKLTGNHLKGSRPVLSFDAAFDAQPHTQLLKEQLAQVFGTPRGHHRVKPFFDHVLSFTLADGCVWLRNYQVVMPLDKKKADPSNVTLVEVGPRAALRPIRIFEGSFGGPVLYDNPEFVAPNVMRRLQKQQAAGKYKAKGSFGGPVLYDNPEFVAPNVMRRLQKQQAAGKYKAKACPAAAGVELGLYVCIFEGSFGGPVLYDNPEFVAPNVMRRLQKQQAAGKYKAKVQQKAKRRDHEAANVMPRSEIDDVFRSS
;
A
#
# COMPACT_ATOMS: atom_id res chain seq x y z
N MET A 1 -31.73 96.59 4.90
CA MET A 1 -32.23 95.89 6.11
C MET A 1 -31.08 95.12 6.75
N ALA A 2 -30.56 95.56 7.90
CA ALA A 2 -29.57 94.84 8.72
C ALA A 2 -29.34 95.56 10.07
N LYS A 3 -29.35 94.82 11.20
CA LYS A 3 -28.83 95.07 12.58
C LYS A 3 -29.69 94.26 13.57
N ARG A 4 -29.18 93.30 14.36
CA ARG A 4 -28.26 93.33 15.52
C ARG A 4 -28.88 93.86 16.84
N LYS A 5 -29.20 92.93 17.77
CA LYS A 5 -29.09 92.92 19.27
C LYS A 5 -30.01 91.79 19.79
N ALA A 6 -29.67 90.83 20.65
CA ALA A 6 -28.81 90.74 21.86
C ALA A 6 -29.48 91.17 23.17
N ALA A 7 -29.75 90.20 24.06
CA ALA A 7 -29.92 90.32 25.52
C ALA A 7 -29.78 88.94 26.19
N ALA A 8 -29.34 88.87 27.46
CA ALA A 8 -29.05 87.64 28.23
C ALA A 8 -29.28 87.87 29.75
N ALA A 9 -29.30 86.77 30.56
CA ALA A 9 -29.60 86.72 32.02
C ALA A 9 -31.04 87.20 32.39
N GLY A 10 -31.75 86.81 33.46
CA GLY A 10 -31.66 85.81 34.54
C GLY A 10 -33.06 85.75 35.23
N ASP A 11 -33.31 85.23 36.44
CA ASP A 11 -32.53 84.42 37.40
C ASP A 11 -33.49 83.75 38.43
N ALA A 12 -32.96 82.88 39.31
CA ALA A 12 -33.47 82.35 40.61
C ALA A 12 -34.99 82.19 40.90
N GLY A 13 -35.39 80.92 41.09
CA GLY A 13 -35.75 80.43 42.45
C GLY A 13 -37.22 80.27 42.88
N ALA A 14 -37.70 79.02 42.96
CA ALA A 14 -38.64 78.52 43.99
C ALA A 14 -38.62 76.98 44.02
N ALA A 15 -38.70 76.37 45.21
CA ALA A 15 -38.49 74.93 45.42
C ALA A 15 -39.79 74.18 45.79
N VAL A 16 -39.92 72.92 45.34
CA VAL A 16 -40.84 71.92 45.93
C VAL A 16 -40.15 70.54 46.02
N GLN A 17 -40.33 69.90 47.18
CA GLN A 17 -39.94 68.53 47.52
C GLN A 17 -41.21 67.70 47.77
N GLN A 18 -41.27 66.35 47.75
CA GLN A 18 -40.32 65.24 47.59
C GLN A 18 -41.18 64.04 47.02
N PRO A 19 -40.88 62.71 47.14
CA PRO A 19 -39.67 61.97 47.49
C PRO A 19 -39.24 60.93 46.43
N GLY A 20 -38.07 60.31 46.62
CA GLY A 20 -37.52 59.28 45.71
C GLY A 20 -37.84 57.82 46.08
N LYS A 21 -37.48 56.90 45.19
CA LYS A 21 -37.29 55.46 45.50
C LYS A 21 -35.88 55.00 45.09
N GLN A 22 -35.09 54.78 46.14
CA GLN A 22 -33.87 53.99 46.30
C GLN A 22 -33.27 53.27 45.08
N GLN A 23 -31.96 53.51 44.89
CA GLN A 23 -31.07 52.65 44.10
C GLN A 23 -30.95 51.26 44.72
N LYS A 24 -30.72 50.24 43.88
CA LYS A 24 -30.04 49.01 44.29
C LYS A 24 -28.91 48.73 43.30
N VAL A 25 -27.71 48.60 43.83
CA VAL A 25 -26.47 48.31 43.11
C VAL A 25 -26.30 46.81 42.85
N ASP A 26 -25.41 46.51 41.91
CA ASP A 26 -24.71 45.24 41.68
C ASP A 26 -25.50 44.02 41.17
N ALA A 27 -25.50 43.85 39.84
CA ALA A 27 -25.59 42.54 39.19
C ALA A 27 -24.96 42.53 37.78
N ALA A 28 -23.75 41.96 37.68
CA ALA A 28 -23.03 41.50 36.47
C ALA A 28 -22.77 42.50 35.30
N PRO A 29 -21.58 42.44 34.65
CA PRO A 29 -21.39 43.11 33.37
C PRO A 29 -22.21 42.37 32.30
N ASP A 30 -23.10 43.11 31.62
CA ASP A 30 -23.67 42.65 30.35
C ASP A 30 -22.53 42.49 29.34
N VAL A 31 -21.97 41.27 29.26
CA VAL A 31 -21.08 40.87 28.18
C VAL A 31 -21.94 40.70 26.95
N ALA A 32 -22.33 41.83 26.36
CA ALA A 32 -22.83 41.96 25.01
C ALA A 32 -21.73 41.45 24.09
N ALA A 33 -21.70 40.12 23.92
CA ALA A 33 -20.70 39.39 23.18
C ALA A 33 -20.85 39.78 21.71
N ALA A 34 -20.16 40.87 21.34
CA ALA A 34 -20.01 41.30 19.98
C ALA A 34 -19.63 40.06 19.16
N LYS A 35 -20.52 39.65 18.25
CA LYS A 35 -20.31 38.53 17.35
C LYS A 35 -19.21 38.91 16.36
N GLN A 36 -17.97 38.94 16.85
CA GLN A 36 -16.78 38.93 16.03
C GLN A 36 -16.97 37.76 15.08
N LYS A 37 -17.14 38.07 13.80
CA LYS A 37 -17.18 37.08 12.73
C LYS A 37 -15.79 36.45 12.70
N ARG A 38 -15.56 35.43 13.54
CA ARG A 38 -14.30 34.67 13.60
C ARG A 38 -13.99 34.26 12.16
N SER A 39 -12.97 34.89 11.59
CA SER A 39 -12.56 34.63 10.22
C SER A 39 -12.21 33.13 10.13
N PHE A 40 -12.77 32.46 9.12
CA PHE A 40 -12.63 31.01 9.03
C PHE A 40 -11.16 30.68 8.76
N LYS A 41 -10.52 30.02 9.72
CA LYS A 41 -9.06 29.82 9.74
C LYS A 41 -8.56 28.90 8.62
N ASN A 42 -9.31 27.83 8.31
CA ASN A 42 -8.93 26.87 7.27
C ASN A 42 -9.18 27.48 5.86
N LYS A 43 -8.11 27.65 5.08
CA LYS A 43 -8.13 28.12 3.70
C LYS A 43 -7.37 27.16 2.76
N GLU A 44 -7.52 25.87 2.96
CA GLU A 44 -6.75 24.88 2.22
C GLU A 44 -7.08 24.82 0.72
N LYS A 45 -6.06 24.49 -0.06
CA LYS A 45 -6.15 24.24 -1.51
C LYS A 45 -5.35 22.98 -1.81
N VAL A 46 -6.01 22.00 -2.43
CA VAL A 46 -5.42 20.70 -2.71
C VAL A 46 -4.93 20.65 -4.16
N LEU A 47 -3.64 20.39 -4.36
CA LEU A 47 -3.11 20.07 -5.69
C LEU A 47 -3.31 18.58 -5.98
N VAL A 48 -3.82 18.23 -7.16
CA VAL A 48 -4.02 16.85 -7.60
C VAL A 48 -3.16 16.59 -8.83
N LEU A 49 -2.14 15.75 -8.64
CA LEU A 49 -1.14 15.37 -9.65
C LEU A 49 -1.17 13.87 -9.91
N GLY A 50 -0.70 13.44 -11.09
CA GLY A 50 -0.49 12.03 -11.36
C GLY A 50 0.63 11.77 -12.36
N THR A 51 1.32 10.65 -12.19
CA THR A 51 2.37 10.19 -13.11
C THR A 51 1.83 9.79 -14.50
N ARG A 52 2.69 9.88 -15.53
CA ARG A 52 2.41 9.22 -16.80
C ARG A 52 2.36 7.69 -16.65
N GLY A 53 1.41 7.05 -17.34
CA GLY A 53 1.15 5.61 -17.25
C GLY A 53 0.09 5.20 -16.21
N ILE A 54 -0.65 6.15 -15.65
CA ILE A 54 -1.77 5.89 -14.74
C ILE A 54 -2.94 5.16 -15.46
N THR A 55 -3.45 4.09 -14.83
CA THR A 55 -4.47 3.18 -15.40
C THR A 55 -5.85 3.84 -15.52
N TYR A 56 -6.73 3.34 -16.40
CA TYR A 56 -8.08 3.88 -16.61
C TYR A 56 -8.87 4.09 -15.31
N ARG A 57 -9.03 3.03 -14.50
CA ARG A 57 -9.70 3.09 -13.19
C ARG A 57 -9.10 4.16 -12.25
N SER A 58 -7.78 4.31 -12.26
CA SER A 58 -7.08 5.30 -11.44
C SER A 58 -7.27 6.74 -11.95
N ARG A 59 -7.51 6.95 -13.25
CA ARG A 59 -7.90 8.27 -13.80
C ARG A 59 -9.28 8.69 -13.34
N HIS A 60 -10.21 7.73 -13.31
CA HIS A 60 -11.56 7.93 -12.79
C HIS A 60 -11.52 8.24 -11.29
N LEU A 61 -10.82 7.44 -10.47
CA LEU A 61 -10.63 7.76 -9.04
C LEU A 61 -10.06 9.17 -8.80
N MET A 62 -9.09 9.60 -9.61
CA MET A 62 -8.55 10.97 -9.55
C MET A 62 -9.60 12.02 -9.93
N SER A 63 -10.46 11.74 -10.91
CA SER A 63 -11.59 12.59 -11.30
C SER A 63 -12.68 12.65 -10.21
N ASP A 64 -12.94 11.54 -9.54
CA ASP A 64 -13.88 11.41 -8.41
C ASP A 64 -13.38 12.24 -7.20
N PHE A 65 -12.08 12.20 -6.91
CA PHE A 65 -11.50 13.07 -5.87
C PHE A 65 -11.59 14.55 -6.25
N ILE A 66 -11.43 14.90 -7.53
CA ILE A 66 -11.61 16.29 -8.01
C ILE A 66 -13.09 16.71 -7.97
N SER A 67 -14.05 15.78 -8.10
CA SER A 67 -15.48 16.09 -8.02
C SER A 67 -15.94 16.31 -6.56
N LEU A 68 -15.36 15.54 -5.62
CA LEU A 68 -15.57 15.65 -4.18
C LEU A 68 -14.89 16.87 -3.55
N LEU A 69 -13.70 17.26 -4.03
CA LEU A 69 -12.90 18.33 -3.45
C LEU A 69 -13.06 19.62 -4.28
N PRO A 70 -14.01 20.51 -3.98
CA PRO A 70 -14.21 21.74 -4.74
C PRO A 70 -13.02 22.70 -4.64
N HIS A 71 -12.20 22.62 -3.58
CA HIS A 71 -10.94 23.35 -3.40
C HIS A 71 -9.74 22.67 -4.07
N SER A 72 -9.95 21.60 -4.83
CA SER A 72 -8.89 20.98 -5.62
C SER A 72 -8.53 21.79 -6.88
N LYS A 73 -7.25 21.70 -7.26
CA LYS A 73 -6.69 22.09 -8.55
C LYS A 73 -6.05 20.86 -9.18
N LYS A 74 -6.41 20.54 -10.42
CA LYS A 74 -5.80 19.47 -11.21
C LYS A 74 -4.70 20.07 -12.07
N ASP A 75 -3.55 19.40 -12.16
CA ASP A 75 -2.47 19.80 -13.07
C ASP A 75 -2.16 18.76 -14.16
N VAL A 76 -1.20 19.10 -15.01
CA VAL A 76 -0.60 18.23 -16.03
C VAL A 76 0.12 17.06 -15.36
N LYS A 77 0.19 15.92 -16.06
CA LYS A 77 0.83 14.70 -15.55
C LYS A 77 2.35 14.80 -15.62
N LEU A 78 3.01 14.60 -14.47
CA LEU A 78 4.46 14.54 -14.38
C LEU A 78 5.01 13.30 -15.13
N ASP A 79 6.08 13.53 -15.89
CA ASP A 79 6.79 12.50 -16.66
C ASP A 79 7.84 11.78 -15.80
N THR A 80 8.62 12.58 -15.06
CA THR A 80 9.69 12.13 -14.18
C THR A 80 9.14 11.34 -12.99
N LYS A 81 9.75 10.19 -12.69
CA LYS A 81 9.36 9.30 -11.57
C LYS A 81 10.36 9.30 -10.41
N SER A 82 11.53 9.90 -10.64
CA SER A 82 12.68 9.97 -9.74
C SER A 82 12.69 11.29 -8.98
N ASP A 83 12.64 12.41 -9.70
CA ASP A 83 12.58 13.73 -9.11
C ASP A 83 11.18 14.05 -8.58
N ARG A 84 11.13 14.49 -7.33
CA ARG A 84 9.91 14.92 -6.62
C ARG A 84 10.01 16.36 -6.11
N GLY A 85 11.17 17.01 -6.19
CA GLY A 85 11.33 18.42 -5.78
C GLY A 85 10.41 19.34 -6.56
N VAL A 86 10.31 19.08 -7.87
CA VAL A 86 9.38 19.71 -8.82
C VAL A 86 7.91 19.73 -8.32
N ILE A 87 7.49 18.77 -7.48
CA ILE A 87 6.12 18.76 -6.94
C ILE A 87 5.89 19.93 -5.98
N ASN A 88 6.91 20.30 -5.18
CA ASN A 88 6.84 21.42 -4.25
C ASN A 88 6.80 22.75 -5.01
N GLU A 89 7.61 22.90 -6.06
CA GLU A 89 7.62 24.07 -6.96
C GLU A 89 6.25 24.29 -7.61
N VAL A 90 5.62 23.23 -8.16
CA VAL A 90 4.28 23.30 -8.74
C VAL A 90 3.23 23.60 -7.66
N ALA A 91 3.38 23.07 -6.44
CA ALA A 91 2.49 23.40 -5.33
C ALA A 91 2.59 24.87 -4.92
N GLU A 92 3.78 25.45 -4.92
CA GLU A 92 4.03 26.87 -4.66
C GLU A 92 3.46 27.75 -5.78
N GLU A 93 3.73 27.43 -7.05
CA GLU A 93 3.21 28.15 -8.23
C GLU A 93 1.68 28.20 -8.25
N LYS A 94 1.01 27.09 -7.88
CA LYS A 94 -0.45 27.06 -7.75
C LYS A 94 -0.96 27.59 -6.40
N GLY A 95 -0.09 27.91 -5.44
CA GLY A 95 -0.41 28.34 -4.09
C GLY A 95 -1.28 27.33 -3.34
N CYS A 96 -0.87 26.06 -3.35
CA CYS A 96 -1.54 24.90 -2.76
C CYS A 96 -0.86 24.45 -1.46
N SER A 97 -1.64 24.31 -0.39
CA SER A 97 -1.15 23.90 0.95
C SER A 97 -0.94 22.39 1.08
N SER A 98 -1.63 21.62 0.25
CA SER A 98 -1.78 20.17 0.41
C SER A 98 -1.69 19.53 -0.98
N VAL A 99 -0.99 18.41 -1.12
CA VAL A 99 -0.73 17.76 -2.41
C VAL A 99 -1.14 16.29 -2.37
N LEU A 100 -1.91 15.88 -3.38
CA LEU A 100 -2.27 14.49 -3.66
C LEU A 100 -1.60 14.06 -4.97
N PHE A 101 -0.58 13.21 -4.88
CA PHE A 101 0.19 12.72 -6.02
C PHE A 101 -0.02 11.22 -6.25
N PHE A 102 -0.61 10.89 -7.39
CA PHE A 102 -0.92 9.53 -7.82
C PHE A 102 0.25 8.92 -8.63
N GLU A 103 1.05 8.07 -7.97
CA GLU A 103 2.17 7.34 -8.56
C GLU A 103 1.72 5.95 -9.06
N ALA A 104 1.68 5.74 -10.38
CA ALA A 104 1.40 4.46 -10.99
C ALA A 104 2.69 3.69 -11.31
N ARG A 105 2.85 2.50 -10.73
CA ARG A 105 3.96 1.58 -11.02
C ARG A 105 3.46 0.41 -11.86
N LYS A 106 4.22 0.08 -12.90
CA LYS A 106 3.95 -1.05 -13.83
C LYS A 106 2.55 -1.07 -14.47
N ARG A 107 1.85 0.07 -14.54
CA ARG A 107 0.43 0.22 -14.97
C ARG A 107 -0.55 -0.68 -14.19
N GLN A 108 -0.19 -1.11 -12.98
CA GLN A 108 -0.95 -2.06 -12.15
C GLN A 108 -1.07 -1.59 -10.70
N ASP A 109 0.04 -1.20 -10.09
CA ASP A 109 0.08 -0.75 -8.69
C ASP A 109 -0.16 0.77 -8.63
N LEU A 110 -1.07 1.22 -7.76
CA LEU A 110 -1.32 2.63 -7.49
C LEU A 110 -0.83 3.00 -6.08
N TYR A 111 0.07 3.98 -6.00
CA TYR A 111 0.49 4.60 -4.76
C TYR A 111 -0.08 6.02 -4.70
N LEU A 112 -0.58 6.41 -3.53
CA LEU A 112 -1.02 7.78 -3.27
C LEU A 112 -0.02 8.39 -2.29
N TRP A 113 0.54 9.53 -2.66
CA TRP A 113 1.31 10.37 -1.75
C TRP A 113 0.45 11.54 -1.33
N MET A 114 0.40 11.81 -0.03
CA MET A 114 -0.34 12.91 0.59
C MET A 114 0.67 13.75 1.37
N ALA A 115 0.95 14.95 0.89
CA ALA A 115 1.94 15.85 1.49
C ALA A 115 1.29 17.18 1.88
N LYS A 116 1.81 17.81 2.94
CA LYS A 116 1.63 19.25 3.17
C LYS A 116 2.87 19.96 2.60
N SER A 117 2.66 21.00 1.82
CA SER A 117 3.74 21.76 1.17
C SER A 117 3.86 23.14 1.82
N PRO A 118 5.07 23.68 2.08
CA PRO A 118 6.38 23.10 1.76
C PRO A 118 6.96 22.18 2.86
N ASP A 119 6.51 22.31 4.11
CA ASP A 119 7.26 21.79 5.28
C ASP A 119 7.14 20.27 5.51
N GLY A 120 6.12 19.61 4.92
CA GLY A 120 5.70 18.26 5.32
C GLY A 120 4.61 18.26 6.41
N PRO A 121 4.16 17.09 6.89
CA PRO A 121 4.66 15.75 6.60
C PRO A 121 4.13 15.16 5.29
N THR A 122 4.78 14.07 4.85
CA THR A 122 4.33 13.28 3.68
C THR A 122 4.00 11.85 4.07
N VAL A 123 2.79 11.41 3.75
CA VAL A 123 2.37 10.01 3.92
C VAL A 123 2.30 9.34 2.56
N LYS A 124 2.88 8.15 2.45
CA LYS A 124 2.75 7.26 1.30
C LYS A 124 1.79 6.12 1.61
N PHE A 125 0.77 5.96 0.78
CA PHE A 125 -0.19 4.85 0.82
C PHE A 125 -0.05 3.94 -0.41
N LEU A 126 -0.35 2.65 -0.23
CA LEU A 126 -0.77 1.77 -1.32
C LEU A 126 -2.30 1.85 -1.42
N VAL A 127 -2.82 2.08 -2.63
CA VAL A 127 -4.26 2.10 -2.88
C VAL A 127 -4.72 0.72 -3.34
N LEU A 128 -5.64 0.13 -2.59
CA LEU A 128 -6.28 -1.17 -2.83
C LEU A 128 -7.80 -0.97 -2.99
N ASN A 129 -8.49 -2.01 -3.50
CA ASN A 129 -9.95 -2.08 -3.59
C ASN A 129 -10.62 -0.80 -4.11
N VAL A 130 -10.08 -0.25 -5.21
CA VAL A 130 -10.62 0.95 -5.86
C VAL A 130 -11.91 0.60 -6.59
N HIS A 131 -13.00 1.24 -6.17
CA HIS A 131 -14.28 1.28 -6.87
C HIS A 131 -14.62 2.74 -7.16
N THR A 132 -14.86 3.08 -8.43
CA THR A 132 -15.13 4.45 -8.88
C THR A 132 -16.61 4.79 -8.79
N MET A 133 -16.97 6.08 -8.81
CA MET A 133 -18.39 6.52 -8.82
C MET A 133 -19.20 5.93 -9.99
N ASP A 134 -18.52 5.67 -11.12
CA ASP A 134 -19.08 5.10 -12.36
C ASP A 134 -19.41 3.59 -12.28
N GLU A 135 -19.37 2.97 -11.09
CA GLU A 135 -19.70 1.55 -10.90
C GLU A 135 -21.20 1.35 -10.61
N LEU A 136 -21.87 0.58 -11.47
CA LEU A 136 -23.33 0.28 -11.49
C LEU A 136 -23.97 -0.13 -10.14
N LYS A 137 -23.18 -0.57 -9.15
CA LYS A 137 -23.66 -0.98 -7.82
C LYS A 137 -23.86 0.17 -6.84
N LEU A 138 -23.53 1.40 -7.24
CA LEU A 138 -23.62 2.60 -6.41
C LEU A 138 -24.77 3.46 -6.95
N THR A 139 -25.82 3.60 -6.15
CA THR A 139 -27.11 4.18 -6.57
C THR A 139 -27.36 5.59 -6.04
N GLY A 140 -26.55 6.05 -5.08
CA GLY A 140 -26.67 7.40 -4.52
C GLY A 140 -26.09 8.46 -5.46
N ASN A 141 -26.50 9.71 -5.25
CA ASN A 141 -26.00 10.89 -5.98
C ASN A 141 -25.92 12.09 -5.03
N HIS A 142 -24.96 12.98 -5.20
CA HIS A 142 -24.83 14.17 -4.35
C HIS A 142 -24.42 15.42 -5.13
N LEU A 143 -24.81 16.58 -4.61
CA LEU A 143 -24.43 17.90 -5.09
C LEU A 143 -22.91 18.05 -5.14
N LYS A 144 -22.36 18.11 -6.36
CA LYS A 144 -20.96 18.46 -6.60
C LYS A 144 -20.60 19.79 -5.91
N GLY A 145 -19.53 19.77 -5.12
CA GLY A 145 -19.08 20.92 -4.34
C GLY A 145 -19.92 21.24 -3.09
N SER A 146 -20.86 20.38 -2.68
CA SER A 146 -21.40 20.42 -1.31
C SER A 146 -20.30 20.14 -0.29
N ARG A 147 -20.52 20.53 0.96
CA ARG A 147 -19.52 20.34 2.02
C ARG A 147 -19.69 18.94 2.62
N PRO A 148 -18.70 18.04 2.55
CA PRO A 148 -18.78 16.75 3.20
C PRO A 148 -18.82 16.91 4.72
N VAL A 149 -19.60 16.06 5.38
CA VAL A 149 -19.35 15.72 6.79
C VAL A 149 -18.27 14.64 6.80
N LEU A 150 -17.24 14.79 7.64
CA LEU A 150 -16.19 13.79 7.78
C LEU A 150 -16.49 12.94 9.01
N SER A 151 -16.63 11.63 8.83
CA SER A 151 -16.78 10.66 9.92
C SER A 151 -15.48 9.89 10.06
N PHE A 152 -14.93 9.86 11.28
CA PHE A 152 -13.72 9.11 11.62
C PHE A 152 -14.05 8.10 12.72
N ASP A 153 -13.57 6.88 12.53
CA ASP A 153 -13.61 5.83 13.53
C ASP A 153 -12.73 6.16 14.77
N ALA A 154 -13.13 5.69 15.94
CA ALA A 154 -12.40 5.89 17.20
C ALA A 154 -11.01 5.21 17.17
N ALA A 155 -10.85 4.16 16.36
CA ALA A 155 -9.57 3.48 16.16
C ALA A 155 -8.44 4.41 15.64
N PHE A 156 -8.76 5.54 15.00
CA PHE A 156 -7.76 6.54 14.60
C PHE A 156 -7.08 7.23 15.78
N ASP A 157 -7.73 7.33 16.94
CA ASP A 157 -7.19 8.02 18.11
C ASP A 157 -6.27 7.13 18.95
N ALA A 158 -6.14 5.84 18.62
CA ALA A 158 -5.38 4.86 19.40
C ALA A 158 -3.85 4.99 19.29
N GLN A 159 -3.31 5.42 18.14
CA GLN A 159 -1.87 5.49 17.91
C GLN A 159 -1.45 6.87 17.38
N PRO A 160 -0.25 7.40 17.74
CA PRO A 160 0.16 8.75 17.32
C PRO A 160 0.22 8.92 15.79
N HIS A 161 0.64 7.88 15.07
CA HIS A 161 0.68 7.92 13.62
C HIS A 161 -0.72 7.91 13.00
N THR A 162 -1.71 7.22 13.60
CA THR A 162 -3.10 7.24 13.11
C THR A 162 -3.80 8.56 13.43
N GLN A 163 -3.46 9.21 14.54
CA GLN A 163 -3.90 10.57 14.85
C GLN A 163 -3.39 11.58 13.79
N LEU A 164 -2.11 11.48 13.39
CA LEU A 164 -1.54 12.27 12.30
C LEU A 164 -2.29 12.02 10.99
N LEU A 165 -2.60 10.76 10.66
CA LEU A 165 -3.40 10.42 9.47
C LEU A 165 -4.81 11.05 9.53
N LYS A 166 -5.48 10.99 10.68
CA LYS A 166 -6.81 11.60 10.89
C LYS A 166 -6.78 13.11 10.65
N GLU A 167 -5.81 13.81 11.22
CA GLU A 167 -5.66 15.26 11.06
C GLU A 167 -5.32 15.64 9.61
N GLN A 168 -4.40 14.91 8.95
CA GLN A 168 -4.06 15.16 7.55
C GLN A 168 -5.24 14.89 6.60
N LEU A 169 -6.01 13.82 6.84
CA LEU A 169 -7.23 13.51 6.09
C LEU A 169 -8.33 14.56 6.33
N ALA A 170 -8.50 15.01 7.57
CA ALA A 170 -9.46 16.05 7.92
C ALA A 170 -9.15 17.39 7.22
N GLN A 171 -7.86 17.72 7.11
CA GLN A 171 -7.37 18.88 6.38
C GLN A 171 -7.58 18.79 4.86
N VAL A 172 -7.18 17.67 4.25
CA VAL A 172 -7.30 17.46 2.79
C VAL A 172 -8.75 17.35 2.33
N PHE A 173 -9.55 16.49 2.97
CA PHE A 173 -10.95 16.26 2.59
C PHE A 173 -11.92 17.29 3.17
N GLY A 174 -11.48 18.07 4.16
CA GLY A 174 -12.23 19.19 4.72
C GLY A 174 -12.37 20.34 3.74
N THR A 175 -13.60 20.56 3.24
CA THR A 175 -13.88 21.67 2.32
C THR A 175 -13.91 23.02 3.06
N PRO A 176 -13.04 23.99 2.71
CA PRO A 176 -12.96 25.27 3.39
C PRO A 176 -14.20 26.13 3.15
N ARG A 177 -14.63 26.87 4.18
CA ARG A 177 -15.80 27.74 4.11
C ARG A 177 -15.50 28.99 3.28
N GLY A 178 -16.37 29.30 2.31
CA GLY A 178 -16.28 30.51 1.49
C GLY A 178 -15.44 30.36 0.22
N HIS A 179 -15.00 29.16 -0.14
CA HIS A 179 -14.38 28.90 -1.43
C HIS A 179 -15.44 28.95 -2.56
N HIS A 180 -15.16 29.68 -3.64
CA HIS A 180 -16.10 30.03 -4.72
C HIS A 180 -16.88 28.86 -5.36
N ARG A 181 -16.32 27.64 -5.41
CA ARG A 181 -16.97 26.43 -5.95
C ARG A 181 -17.80 25.65 -4.92
N VAL A 182 -17.92 26.13 -3.68
CA VAL A 182 -18.58 25.44 -2.56
C VAL A 182 -20.04 25.83 -2.44
N LYS A 183 -20.93 24.83 -2.38
CA LYS A 183 -22.34 25.00 -2.07
C LYS A 183 -22.57 24.97 -0.55
N PRO A 184 -23.54 25.73 -0.01
CA PRO A 184 -23.74 25.84 1.43
C PRO A 184 -24.35 24.60 2.09
N PHE A 185 -24.91 23.68 1.29
CA PHE A 185 -25.61 22.48 1.76
C PHE A 185 -24.65 21.36 2.17
N PHE A 186 -25.11 20.54 3.12
CA PHE A 186 -24.53 19.26 3.49
C PHE A 186 -25.40 18.18 2.86
N ASP A 187 -24.79 17.29 2.08
CA ASP A 187 -25.51 16.32 1.22
C ASP A 187 -24.84 14.94 1.20
N HIS A 188 -23.58 14.86 1.63
CA HIS A 188 -22.83 13.61 1.71
C HIS A 188 -21.89 13.54 2.92
N VAL A 189 -21.58 12.31 3.33
CA VAL A 189 -20.66 11.96 4.41
C VAL A 189 -19.52 11.15 3.85
N LEU A 190 -18.28 11.61 4.06
CA LEU A 190 -17.08 10.84 3.82
C LEU A 190 -16.72 10.10 5.11
N SER A 191 -16.78 8.77 5.06
CA SER A 191 -16.46 7.89 6.18
C SER A 191 -15.07 7.30 6.02
N PHE A 192 -14.25 7.44 7.08
CA PHE A 192 -12.94 6.85 7.23
C PHE A 192 -13.00 5.82 8.36
N THR A 193 -12.82 4.54 8.03
CA THR A 193 -12.79 3.42 8.99
C THR A 193 -11.44 2.73 8.94
N LEU A 194 -10.88 2.35 10.09
CA LEU A 194 -9.55 1.74 10.18
C LEU A 194 -9.72 0.25 10.48
N ALA A 195 -9.44 -0.60 9.49
CA ALA A 195 -9.55 -2.06 9.62
C ALA A 195 -8.38 -2.74 8.90
N ASP A 196 -7.81 -3.78 9.50
CA ASP A 196 -6.65 -4.55 8.99
C ASP A 196 -5.45 -3.67 8.59
N GLY A 197 -5.16 -2.66 9.42
CA GLY A 197 -4.12 -1.67 9.14
C GLY A 197 -4.35 -0.83 7.88
N CYS A 198 -5.59 -0.82 7.35
CA CYS A 198 -5.98 -0.11 6.14
C CYS A 198 -7.07 0.93 6.46
N VAL A 199 -6.94 2.13 5.89
CA VAL A 199 -7.95 3.18 5.96
C VAL A 199 -8.94 2.99 4.82
N TRP A 200 -10.16 2.59 5.13
CA TRP A 200 -11.25 2.45 4.17
C TRP A 200 -11.98 3.78 4.02
N LEU A 201 -11.88 4.37 2.83
CA LEU A 201 -12.66 5.51 2.37
C LEU A 201 -13.97 5.02 1.78
N ARG A 202 -15.10 5.55 2.26
CA ARG A 202 -16.44 5.37 1.68
C ARG A 202 -17.19 6.69 1.65
N ASN A 203 -18.10 6.84 0.70
CA ASN A 203 -18.90 8.05 0.52
C ASN A 203 -20.39 7.72 0.45
N TYR A 204 -21.16 8.39 1.31
CA TYR A 204 -22.58 8.18 1.53
C TYR A 204 -23.37 9.46 1.25
N GLN A 205 -24.43 9.38 0.45
CA GLN A 205 -25.45 10.42 0.35
C GLN A 205 -26.30 10.44 1.62
N VAL A 206 -26.62 11.62 2.14
CA VAL A 206 -27.57 11.83 3.23
C VAL A 206 -28.98 11.95 2.64
N VAL A 207 -29.77 10.88 2.73
CA VAL A 207 -31.17 10.91 2.28
C VAL A 207 -32.07 11.27 3.46
N MET A 208 -32.67 12.46 3.39
CA MET A 208 -33.72 12.91 4.30
C MET A 208 -35.09 12.58 3.70
N PRO A 209 -36.04 12.05 4.49
CA PRO A 209 -37.41 11.83 4.03
C PRO A 209 -38.10 13.17 3.74
N LEU A 210 -38.82 13.23 2.62
CA LEU A 210 -39.44 14.45 2.07
C LEU A 210 -40.37 15.18 3.05
N ASP A 211 -40.99 14.44 3.96
CA ASP A 211 -42.00 14.96 4.90
C ASP A 211 -41.42 15.85 6.01
N LYS A 212 -40.10 15.85 6.22
CA LYS A 212 -39.44 16.56 7.33
C LYS A 212 -38.36 17.53 6.84
N LYS A 213 -38.62 18.83 7.02
CA LYS A 213 -37.65 19.93 6.77
C LYS A 213 -36.51 20.01 7.81
N LYS A 214 -36.46 19.12 8.80
CA LYS A 214 -35.41 19.03 9.82
C LYS A 214 -34.89 17.59 9.88
N ALA A 215 -33.57 17.43 9.96
CA ALA A 215 -32.92 16.14 10.07
C ALA A 215 -33.00 15.63 11.53
N ASP A 216 -33.95 14.73 11.79
CA ASP A 216 -33.95 13.91 13.01
C ASP A 216 -32.97 12.73 12.79
N PRO A 217 -32.04 12.44 13.72
CA PRO A 217 -31.02 11.40 13.51
C PRO A 217 -31.60 9.99 13.35
N SER A 218 -32.82 9.73 13.85
CA SER A 218 -33.52 8.45 13.69
C SER A 218 -34.05 8.20 12.27
N ASN A 219 -34.21 9.26 11.48
CA ASN A 219 -34.95 9.23 10.21
C ASN A 219 -34.04 9.47 8.99
N VAL A 220 -32.74 9.67 9.21
CA VAL A 220 -31.74 9.84 8.14
C VAL A 220 -31.30 8.47 7.64
N THR A 221 -31.39 8.25 6.33
CA THR A 221 -30.82 7.06 5.68
C THR A 221 -29.59 7.42 4.87
N LEU A 222 -28.65 6.48 4.75
CA LEU A 222 -27.39 6.66 4.03
C LEU A 222 -27.32 5.73 2.83
N VAL A 223 -27.10 6.28 1.64
CA VAL A 223 -27.01 5.53 0.37
C VAL A 223 -25.60 5.67 -0.21
N GLU A 224 -24.99 4.58 -0.67
CA GLU A 224 -23.61 4.64 -1.17
C GLU A 224 -23.50 5.30 -2.57
N VAL A 225 -22.58 6.26 -2.70
CA VAL A 225 -22.26 6.98 -3.95
C VAL A 225 -20.89 6.56 -4.50
N GLY A 226 -19.94 6.28 -3.60
CA GLY A 226 -18.53 6.08 -3.95
C GLY A 226 -17.75 7.38 -4.19
N PRO A 227 -16.45 7.30 -4.51
CA PRO A 227 -15.68 6.08 -4.70
C PRO A 227 -15.44 5.32 -3.39
N ARG A 228 -15.14 4.02 -3.49
CA ARG A 228 -14.56 3.24 -2.38
C ARG A 228 -13.07 3.07 -2.65
N ALA A 229 -12.25 3.20 -1.62
CA ALA A 229 -10.82 2.90 -1.69
C ALA A 229 -10.29 2.42 -0.34
N ALA A 230 -9.38 1.45 -0.34
CA ALA A 230 -8.61 1.08 0.84
C ALA A 230 -7.19 1.65 0.72
N LEU A 231 -6.80 2.52 1.65
CA LEU A 231 -5.50 3.18 1.72
C LEU A 231 -4.66 2.49 2.79
N ARG A 232 -3.69 1.66 2.39
CA ARG A 232 -2.75 1.04 3.34
C ARG A 232 -1.54 1.96 3.52
N PRO A 233 -1.28 2.53 4.71
CA PRO A 233 -0.10 3.35 4.95
C PRO A 233 1.17 2.49 4.81
N ILE A 234 2.17 3.05 4.12
CA ILE A 234 3.48 2.45 3.89
C ILE A 234 4.49 3.12 4.80
N ARG A 235 4.71 4.42 4.58
CA ARG A 235 5.72 5.23 5.26
C ARG A 235 5.21 6.64 5.47
N ILE A 236 5.67 7.25 6.57
CA ILE A 236 5.50 8.68 6.86
C ILE A 236 6.90 9.30 6.86
N PHE A 237 7.04 10.40 6.14
CA PHE A 237 8.26 11.22 6.07
C PHE A 237 8.01 12.56 6.75
N GLU A 238 9.05 13.11 7.37
CA GLU A 238 8.99 14.39 8.05
C GLU A 238 8.74 15.56 7.08
N GLY A 239 9.45 15.60 5.94
CA GLY A 239 9.37 16.69 4.97
C GLY A 239 8.37 16.47 3.83
N SER A 240 8.24 17.46 2.95
CA SER A 240 7.47 17.33 1.70
C SER A 240 8.23 16.52 0.64
N PHE A 241 7.73 15.32 0.33
CA PHE A 241 8.31 14.32 -0.60
C PHE A 241 9.75 13.85 -0.33
N GLY A 242 10.31 14.18 0.84
CA GLY A 242 11.66 13.83 1.28
C GLY A 242 11.81 13.93 2.80
N GLY A 243 13.06 13.96 3.30
CA GLY A 243 13.37 13.93 4.73
C GLY A 243 13.43 12.51 5.33
N PRO A 244 13.73 12.40 6.63
CA PRO A 244 13.80 11.11 7.33
C PRO A 244 12.42 10.46 7.43
N VAL A 245 12.42 9.14 7.64
CA VAL A 245 11.21 8.32 7.82
C VAL A 245 10.82 8.34 9.30
N LEU A 246 9.67 8.94 9.61
CA LEU A 246 9.10 8.97 10.96
C LEU A 246 8.38 7.66 11.32
N TYR A 247 7.84 6.96 10.32
CA TYR A 247 7.13 5.69 10.50
C TYR A 247 7.30 4.82 9.26
N ASP A 248 7.60 3.53 9.45
CA ASP A 248 7.58 2.50 8.42
C ASP A 248 6.67 1.36 8.89
N ASN A 249 5.69 0.97 8.08
CA ASN A 249 4.71 -0.03 8.45
C ASN A 249 5.31 -1.45 8.34
N PRO A 250 5.52 -2.19 9.44
CA PRO A 250 6.15 -3.51 9.39
C PRO A 250 5.29 -4.57 8.69
N GLU A 251 3.96 -4.40 8.67
CA GLU A 251 3.04 -5.30 8.00
C GLU A 251 2.97 -5.07 6.47
N PHE A 252 3.52 -3.95 5.99
CA PHE A 252 3.42 -3.59 4.59
C PHE A 252 4.34 -4.45 3.72
N VAL A 253 3.75 -5.39 2.99
CA VAL A 253 4.44 -6.14 1.92
C VAL A 253 4.08 -5.55 0.56
N ALA A 254 5.09 -5.06 -0.17
CA ALA A 254 4.89 -4.48 -1.50
C ALA A 254 4.30 -5.51 -2.50
N PRO A 255 3.33 -5.15 -3.36
CA PRO A 255 2.72 -6.05 -4.34
C PRO A 255 3.70 -6.71 -5.33
N ASN A 256 4.89 -6.12 -5.50
CA ASN A 256 5.98 -6.69 -6.29
C ASN A 256 6.61 -7.91 -5.60
N VAL A 257 6.72 -7.88 -4.27
CA VAL A 257 7.25 -8.99 -3.46
C VAL A 257 6.22 -10.13 -3.42
N MET A 258 4.94 -9.83 -3.21
CA MET A 258 3.86 -10.83 -3.28
C MET A 258 3.84 -11.56 -4.64
N ARG A 259 3.89 -10.82 -5.76
CA ARG A 259 3.95 -11.42 -7.11
C ARG A 259 5.24 -12.22 -7.34
N ARG A 260 6.39 -11.82 -6.76
CA ARG A 260 7.63 -12.60 -6.81
C ARG A 260 7.48 -13.92 -6.04
N LEU A 261 6.91 -13.88 -4.85
CA LEU A 261 6.67 -15.06 -4.01
C LEU A 261 5.71 -16.04 -4.69
N GLN A 262 4.58 -15.55 -5.23
CA GLN A 262 3.64 -16.36 -6.01
C GLN A 262 4.31 -17.03 -7.23
N LYS A 263 5.15 -16.29 -7.98
CA LYS A 263 5.93 -16.86 -9.08
C LYS A 263 6.95 -17.91 -8.62
N GLN A 264 7.60 -17.70 -7.48
CA GLN A 264 8.53 -18.67 -6.89
C GLN A 264 7.81 -19.94 -6.41
N GLN A 265 6.65 -19.81 -5.77
CA GLN A 265 5.80 -20.94 -5.37
C GLN A 265 5.30 -21.73 -6.59
N ALA A 266 4.83 -21.04 -7.65
CA ALA A 266 4.44 -21.68 -8.90
C ALA A 266 5.63 -22.42 -9.55
N ALA A 267 6.80 -21.79 -9.66
CA ALA A 267 8.01 -22.42 -10.16
C ALA A 267 8.47 -23.62 -9.29
N GLY A 268 8.25 -23.56 -7.98
CA GLY A 268 8.46 -24.69 -7.06
C GLY A 268 7.57 -25.89 -7.40
N LYS A 269 6.27 -25.66 -7.65
CA LYS A 269 5.34 -26.70 -8.12
C LYS A 269 5.78 -27.30 -9.46
N TYR A 270 6.26 -26.49 -10.40
CA TYR A 270 6.82 -27.00 -11.67
C TYR A 270 8.13 -27.77 -11.49
N LYS A 271 8.99 -27.41 -10.54
CA LYS A 271 10.18 -28.22 -10.19
C LYS A 271 9.79 -29.57 -9.58
N ALA A 272 8.81 -29.59 -8.68
CA ALA A 272 8.30 -30.81 -8.07
C ALA A 272 7.59 -31.72 -9.09
N LYS A 273 6.88 -31.17 -10.08
CA LYS A 273 6.37 -31.94 -11.23
C LYS A 273 7.46 -32.34 -12.23
N GLY A 274 8.47 -31.49 -12.46
CA GLY A 274 9.58 -31.76 -13.36
C GLY A 274 10.52 -32.89 -12.89
N SER A 275 10.47 -33.26 -11.61
CA SER A 275 11.10 -34.49 -11.10
C SER A 275 10.35 -35.78 -11.46
N PHE A 276 9.09 -35.71 -11.92
CA PHE A 276 8.34 -36.85 -12.47
C PHE A 276 8.60 -37.06 -13.99
N GLY A 277 9.83 -36.76 -14.43
CA GLY A 277 10.34 -37.06 -15.78
C GLY A 277 11.12 -38.39 -15.88
N GLY A 278 11.08 -39.22 -14.83
CA GLY A 278 11.52 -40.61 -14.86
C GLY A 278 10.34 -41.55 -15.13
N PRO A 279 10.56 -42.76 -15.69
CA PRO A 279 9.47 -43.65 -16.09
C PRO A 279 8.62 -44.06 -14.88
N VAL A 280 7.30 -43.84 -15.00
CA VAL A 280 6.31 -44.21 -13.99
C VAL A 280 6.18 -45.73 -13.96
N LEU A 281 6.89 -46.37 -13.03
CA LEU A 281 6.61 -47.72 -12.56
C LEU A 281 5.94 -47.60 -11.20
N TYR A 282 4.60 -47.71 -11.23
CA TYR A 282 3.69 -47.98 -10.11
C TYR A 282 4.29 -47.99 -8.68
N ASP A 283 4.33 -46.82 -8.04
CA ASP A 283 4.48 -46.74 -6.59
C ASP A 283 3.12 -47.04 -5.92
N ASN A 284 2.74 -48.31 -5.88
CA ASN A 284 1.78 -48.83 -4.92
C ASN A 284 2.53 -49.79 -3.97
N PRO A 285 2.78 -49.41 -2.70
CA PRO A 285 3.69 -50.15 -1.82
C PRO A 285 3.22 -51.56 -1.44
N GLU A 286 1.95 -51.90 -1.72
CA GLU A 286 1.37 -53.22 -1.36
C GLU A 286 1.21 -54.19 -2.54
N PHE A 287 1.48 -53.78 -3.79
CA PHE A 287 1.31 -54.66 -4.95
C PHE A 287 2.60 -54.93 -5.72
N VAL A 288 3.39 -55.89 -5.23
CA VAL A 288 4.54 -56.42 -5.98
C VAL A 288 4.05 -57.47 -6.98
N ALA A 289 4.07 -57.13 -8.28
CA ALA A 289 3.61 -58.04 -9.33
C ALA A 289 4.36 -59.41 -9.28
N PRO A 290 3.68 -60.56 -9.41
CA PRO A 290 4.30 -61.89 -9.20
C PRO A 290 5.54 -62.17 -10.05
N ASN A 291 5.59 -61.61 -11.27
CA ASN A 291 6.74 -61.74 -12.17
C ASN A 291 8.00 -61.02 -11.64
N VAL A 292 7.85 -59.97 -10.83
CA VAL A 292 8.96 -59.25 -10.18
C VAL A 292 9.53 -60.08 -9.03
N MET A 293 8.67 -60.68 -8.19
CA MET A 293 9.08 -61.61 -7.14
C MET A 293 9.85 -62.81 -7.71
N ARG A 294 9.32 -63.43 -8.78
CA ARG A 294 9.96 -64.55 -9.47
C ARG A 294 11.31 -64.18 -10.09
N ARG A 295 11.50 -62.91 -10.49
CA ARG A 295 12.77 -62.38 -11.03
C ARG A 295 13.78 -62.08 -9.91
N LEU A 296 13.32 -61.53 -8.79
CA LEU A 296 14.14 -61.30 -7.58
C LEU A 296 14.66 -62.62 -6.99
N GLN A 297 13.80 -63.64 -6.85
CA GLN A 297 14.21 -64.97 -6.40
C GLN A 297 15.26 -65.60 -7.34
N LYS A 298 15.07 -65.51 -8.66
CA LYS A 298 16.07 -65.96 -9.65
C LYS A 298 17.39 -65.18 -9.57
N GLN A 299 17.36 -63.91 -9.16
CA GLN A 299 18.54 -63.05 -9.04
C GLN A 299 19.29 -63.26 -7.72
N GLN A 300 18.57 -63.50 -6.61
CA GLN A 300 19.16 -63.89 -5.32
C GLN A 300 19.84 -65.26 -5.41
N ALA A 301 19.20 -66.25 -6.05
CA ALA A 301 19.81 -67.54 -6.34
C ALA A 301 21.05 -67.47 -7.26
N ALA A 302 21.21 -66.38 -8.02
CA ALA A 302 22.35 -66.17 -8.92
C ALA A 302 23.55 -65.46 -8.26
N GLY A 303 23.49 -65.15 -6.96
CA GLY A 303 24.63 -64.66 -6.15
C GLY A 303 25.25 -63.32 -6.59
N LYS A 304 24.59 -62.57 -7.47
CA LYS A 304 25.11 -61.30 -8.02
C LYS A 304 24.44 -60.12 -7.33
N TYR A 305 25.29 -59.20 -6.83
CA TYR A 305 25.02 -58.01 -6.00
C TYR A 305 24.91 -58.23 -4.48
N LYS A 306 25.99 -57.87 -3.76
CA LYS A 306 25.89 -57.45 -2.36
C LYS A 306 25.07 -56.16 -2.29
N ALA A 307 24.05 -56.12 -1.43
CA ALA A 307 23.30 -54.90 -1.16
C ALA A 307 24.22 -53.82 -0.57
N LYS A 308 24.26 -52.64 -1.19
CA LYS A 308 24.76 -51.43 -0.50
C LYS A 308 23.62 -50.90 0.35
N ALA A 309 23.80 -50.92 1.68
CA ALA A 309 22.89 -50.25 2.59
C ALA A 309 22.82 -48.75 2.25
N CYS A 310 21.61 -48.20 2.15
CA CYS A 310 21.42 -46.76 2.17
C CYS A 310 21.72 -46.26 3.59
N PRO A 311 22.64 -45.30 3.80
CA PRO A 311 22.75 -44.65 5.11
C PRO A 311 21.46 -43.86 5.37
N ALA A 312 20.93 -43.98 6.59
CA ALA A 312 19.75 -43.25 7.01
C ALA A 312 19.98 -41.72 6.90
N ALA A 313 18.93 -40.99 6.54
CA ALA A 313 18.98 -39.54 6.48
C ALA A 313 19.03 -38.95 7.90
N ALA A 314 20.24 -38.69 8.40
CA ALA A 314 20.43 -37.93 9.63
C ALA A 314 19.91 -36.49 9.43
N GLY A 315 19.13 -36.01 10.39
CA GLY A 315 18.70 -34.61 10.44
C GLY A 315 19.91 -33.69 10.60
N VAL A 316 19.95 -32.60 9.84
CA VAL A 316 21.02 -31.60 9.95
C VAL A 316 20.54 -30.48 10.85
N GLU A 317 20.90 -30.55 12.13
CA GLU A 317 20.83 -29.38 13.01
C GLU A 317 21.89 -28.35 12.56
N LEU A 318 21.47 -27.08 12.46
CA LEU A 318 22.38 -25.99 12.11
C LEU A 318 23.09 -25.50 13.37
N GLY A 319 24.17 -26.18 13.74
CA GLY A 319 25.02 -25.79 14.86
C GLY A 319 25.54 -24.35 14.73
N LEU A 320 25.41 -23.59 15.82
CA LEU A 320 26.00 -22.25 15.95
C LEU A 320 27.54 -22.34 15.98
N TYR A 321 28.19 -21.52 15.16
CA TYR A 321 29.64 -21.35 15.23
C TYR A 321 29.99 -20.41 16.38
N VAL A 322 30.64 -20.94 17.41
CA VAL A 322 31.19 -20.17 18.53
C VAL A 322 32.63 -20.60 18.70
N CYS A 323 33.56 -19.79 18.19
CA CYS A 323 34.97 -19.88 18.54
C CYS A 323 35.30 -18.79 19.56
N ILE A 324 35.88 -19.20 20.68
CA ILE A 324 36.35 -18.28 21.72
C ILE A 324 37.86 -18.18 21.59
N PHE A 325 38.34 -16.95 21.40
CA PHE A 325 39.76 -16.63 21.28
C PHE A 325 40.25 -15.95 22.56
N GLU A 326 41.52 -16.16 22.90
CA GLU A 326 42.17 -15.44 23.99
C GLU A 326 42.51 -14.00 23.56
N GLY A 327 41.51 -13.12 23.55
CA GLY A 327 41.61 -11.71 23.17
C GLY A 327 40.73 -11.32 21.98
N SER A 328 40.55 -10.02 21.77
CA SER A 328 39.42 -9.49 20.99
C SER A 328 39.40 -9.85 19.49
N PHE A 329 40.56 -10.05 18.85
CA PHE A 329 40.64 -10.21 17.38
C PHE A 329 41.74 -11.16 16.85
N GLY A 330 42.47 -11.90 17.71
CA GLY A 330 43.57 -12.74 17.21
C GLY A 330 44.42 -13.47 18.25
N GLY A 331 43.80 -14.07 19.27
CA GLY A 331 44.49 -14.97 20.21
C GLY A 331 44.50 -16.44 19.76
N PRO A 332 45.18 -17.34 20.52
CA PRO A 332 44.96 -18.78 20.38
C PRO A 332 43.48 -19.15 20.59
N VAL A 333 43.05 -20.22 19.92
CA VAL A 333 41.67 -20.74 20.02
C VAL A 333 41.54 -21.54 21.31
N LEU A 334 40.72 -21.05 22.24
CA LEU A 334 40.44 -21.72 23.52
C LEU A 334 39.37 -22.81 23.37
N TYR A 335 38.47 -22.64 22.40
CA TYR A 335 37.42 -23.60 22.08
C TYR A 335 37.05 -23.55 20.59
N ASP A 336 37.02 -24.71 19.95
CA ASP A 336 36.47 -24.94 18.61
C ASP A 336 35.39 -26.02 18.68
N ASN A 337 34.31 -25.87 17.91
CA ASN A 337 33.19 -26.80 17.95
C ASN A 337 33.38 -27.92 16.91
N PRO A 338 33.65 -29.18 17.31
CA PRO A 338 33.92 -30.28 16.38
C PRO A 338 32.73 -30.65 15.49
N GLU A 339 31.51 -30.22 15.84
CA GLU A 339 30.29 -30.49 15.05
C GLU A 339 30.03 -29.42 13.97
N PHE A 340 30.74 -28.28 14.00
CA PHE A 340 30.50 -27.20 13.04
C PHE A 340 31.18 -27.48 11.68
N VAL A 341 30.36 -27.75 10.66
CA VAL A 341 30.82 -27.83 9.26
C VAL A 341 30.55 -26.53 8.52
N ALA A 342 31.59 -25.76 8.22
CA ALA A 342 31.48 -24.49 7.50
C ALA A 342 30.67 -24.61 6.18
N PRO A 343 29.69 -23.73 5.90
CA PRO A 343 28.82 -23.81 4.71
C PRO A 343 29.54 -23.81 3.35
N ASN A 344 30.81 -23.42 3.31
CA ASN A 344 31.66 -23.50 2.12
C ASN A 344 32.14 -24.94 1.84
N VAL A 345 32.42 -25.72 2.89
CA VAL A 345 32.79 -27.14 2.80
C VAL A 345 31.60 -27.97 2.30
N MET A 346 30.42 -27.73 2.88
CA MET A 346 29.14 -28.31 2.41
C MET A 346 28.89 -28.05 0.92
N ARG A 347 29.02 -26.78 0.47
CA ARG A 347 28.87 -26.42 -0.95
C ARG A 347 29.94 -27.07 -1.85
N ARG A 348 31.18 -27.22 -1.36
CA ARG A 348 32.27 -27.90 -2.10
C ARG A 348 31.98 -29.39 -2.28
N LEU A 349 31.53 -30.09 -1.23
CA LEU A 349 31.13 -31.50 -1.27
C LEU A 349 29.95 -31.73 -2.22
N GLN A 350 28.89 -30.92 -2.11
CA GLN A 350 27.76 -30.98 -3.05
C GLN A 350 28.18 -30.78 -4.50
N LYS A 351 29.11 -29.84 -4.77
CA LYS A 351 29.67 -29.60 -6.11
C LYS A 351 30.51 -30.79 -6.62
N GLN A 352 31.28 -31.46 -5.75
CA GLN A 352 32.00 -32.69 -6.10
C GLN A 352 31.06 -33.85 -6.41
N GLN A 353 30.02 -34.08 -5.59
CA GLN A 353 29.00 -35.11 -5.84
C GLN A 353 28.26 -34.83 -7.16
N ALA A 354 27.91 -33.58 -7.45
CA ALA A 354 27.29 -33.18 -8.71
C ALA A 354 28.22 -33.40 -9.93
N ALA A 355 29.54 -33.23 -9.78
CA ALA A 355 30.51 -33.46 -10.85
C ALA A 355 30.55 -34.92 -11.35
N GLY A 356 30.17 -35.89 -10.51
CA GLY A 356 30.01 -37.29 -10.92
C GLY A 356 28.99 -37.46 -12.06
N LYS A 357 27.91 -36.67 -12.07
CA LYS A 357 26.88 -36.70 -13.13
C LYS A 357 27.44 -36.22 -14.47
N TYR A 358 28.40 -35.29 -14.47
CA TYR A 358 29.07 -34.84 -15.69
C TYR A 358 29.97 -35.93 -16.28
N LYS A 359 30.77 -36.61 -15.43
CA LYS A 359 31.61 -37.74 -15.86
C LYS A 359 30.78 -38.88 -16.49
N ALA A 360 29.66 -39.24 -15.88
CA ALA A 360 28.75 -40.25 -16.43
C ALA A 360 28.20 -39.85 -17.81
N LYS A 361 27.81 -38.58 -18.00
CA LYS A 361 27.30 -38.06 -19.28
C LYS A 361 28.37 -38.06 -20.38
N VAL A 362 29.63 -37.76 -20.04
CA VAL A 362 30.77 -37.85 -20.98
C VAL A 362 31.04 -39.30 -21.38
N GLN A 363 31.06 -40.24 -20.43
CA GLN A 363 31.23 -41.67 -20.71
C GLN A 363 30.09 -42.24 -21.58
N GLN A 364 28.84 -41.81 -21.35
CA GLN A 364 27.71 -42.23 -22.17
C GLN A 364 27.78 -41.68 -23.59
N LYS A 365 28.29 -40.45 -23.78
CA LYS A 365 28.52 -39.87 -25.12
C LYS A 365 29.66 -40.58 -25.86
N ALA A 366 30.73 -40.96 -25.18
CA ALA A 366 31.82 -41.77 -25.74
C ALA A 366 31.28 -43.13 -26.23
N LYS A 367 30.64 -43.91 -25.34
CA LYS A 367 30.03 -45.21 -25.68
C LYS A 367 29.06 -45.15 -26.86
N ARG A 368 28.28 -44.06 -26.97
CA ARG A 368 27.38 -43.86 -28.12
C ARG A 368 28.16 -43.66 -29.42
N ARG A 369 29.18 -42.80 -29.42
CA ARG A 369 30.04 -42.59 -30.61
C ARG A 369 30.76 -43.87 -31.02
N ASP A 370 31.25 -44.63 -30.05
CA ASP A 370 31.98 -45.87 -30.31
C ASP A 370 31.02 -46.97 -30.83
N HIS A 371 29.75 -46.99 -30.39
CA HIS A 371 28.69 -47.83 -30.97
C HIS A 371 28.28 -47.39 -32.39
N GLU A 372 28.15 -46.08 -32.64
CA GLU A 372 27.87 -45.52 -33.98
C GLU A 372 29.02 -45.82 -34.96
N ALA A 373 30.27 -45.88 -34.50
CA ALA A 373 31.42 -46.28 -35.29
C ALA A 373 31.55 -47.81 -35.51
N ALA A 374 31.08 -48.63 -34.56
CA ALA A 374 31.08 -50.08 -34.70
C ALA A 374 29.95 -50.60 -35.61
N ASN A 375 28.81 -49.91 -35.63
CA ASN A 375 27.63 -50.28 -36.42
C ASN A 375 27.45 -49.36 -37.64
N VAL A 376 28.47 -49.33 -38.52
CA VAL A 376 28.31 -48.76 -39.86
C VAL A 376 27.45 -49.72 -40.68
N MET A 377 26.28 -49.27 -41.14
CA MET A 377 25.46 -50.11 -42.02
C MET A 377 26.20 -50.36 -43.34
N PRO A 378 26.16 -51.59 -43.91
CA PRO A 378 26.70 -51.83 -45.23
C PRO A 378 26.03 -50.90 -46.25
N ARG A 379 26.83 -50.23 -47.08
CA ARG A 379 26.35 -49.36 -48.15
C ARG A 379 25.46 -50.19 -49.09
N SER A 380 24.23 -49.76 -49.35
CA SER A 380 23.35 -50.53 -50.21
C SER A 380 23.70 -50.26 -51.68
N GLU A 381 23.66 -51.29 -52.51
CA GLU A 381 23.98 -51.20 -53.94
C GLU A 381 22.98 -50.31 -54.72
N ILE A 382 21.89 -49.92 -54.07
CA ILE A 382 20.80 -49.08 -54.60
C ILE A 382 21.04 -47.59 -54.33
N ASP A 383 21.91 -47.23 -53.38
CA ASP A 383 22.14 -45.83 -52.95
C ASP A 383 22.75 -44.93 -54.05
N ASP A 384 23.43 -45.53 -55.03
CA ASP A 384 24.03 -44.81 -56.15
C ASP A 384 23.10 -44.72 -57.38
N VAL A 385 21.99 -45.47 -57.41
CA VAL A 385 21.01 -45.49 -58.53
C VAL A 385 20.18 -44.19 -58.59
N PHE A 386 19.89 -43.59 -57.44
CA PHE A 386 19.02 -42.39 -57.33
C PHE A 386 19.80 -41.06 -57.27
N ARG A 387 21.09 -41.05 -57.62
CA ARG A 387 21.93 -39.83 -57.63
C ARG A 387 22.20 -39.24 -59.01
N SER A 388 21.76 -39.90 -60.08
CA SER A 388 21.81 -39.39 -61.45
C SER A 388 20.40 -39.12 -61.99
N SER A 389 19.85 -37.96 -61.65
CA SER A 389 18.64 -37.37 -62.24
C SER A 389 18.70 -35.86 -62.08
#